data_AF-A0A7U6KKN3-F1
#
_entry.id   AF-A0A7U6KKN3-F1
#
_cell.length_a   1.000
_cell.length_b   1.000
_cell.length_c   1.000
_cell.angle_alpha   90.00
_cell.angle_beta   90.00
_cell.angle_gamma   90.00
#
_symmetry.space_group_name_H-M   'P 1'
#
loop_
_entity.id
_entity.type
_entity.pdbx_description
1 polymer ?
#
loop_
_entity_poly.entity_id
_entity_poly.type
_entity_poly.pdbx_seq_one_letter_code
_entity_poly.pdbx_strand_id
1 'polypeptide(L)'
;MSITTSKYGGLAQQLISDGVVSEANMKTAQIESQEQKIGLVPYLVDNKLADSYHLAQMLSQAFGDPLFDLDALSTDVIPKDLVDEKIVRKFNALPLFKRGQRLFVALSDPTRVDAIDAIAFNSRLSIETIVVEENKLKKRIESVYVDTMQSFDSFSDSDLNVGFEDGDDDQDEGTTKLNDGVDEAPVVKFVNKMLVDAIRMGASDLHFEPYEKSFRVRFRVDGVMQRWPVRQCSSLAKLRLV
;
A
#
# COMPACT_ATOMS: atom_id res chain seq x y z
N MET A 1 32.15 -35.61 6.15
CA MET A 1 31.49 -34.46 5.50
C MET A 1 32.34 -33.24 5.81
N SER A 2 33.07 -32.74 4.82
CA SER A 2 33.98 -31.61 4.99
C SER A 2 33.14 -30.34 5.14
N ILE A 3 33.18 -29.73 6.32
CA ILE A 3 32.56 -28.43 6.55
C ILE A 3 33.46 -27.42 5.84
N THR A 4 33.12 -27.08 4.60
CA THR A 4 33.83 -26.03 3.87
C THR A 4 33.55 -24.72 4.57
N THR A 5 34.55 -24.18 5.26
CA THR A 5 34.52 -22.84 5.86
C THR A 5 34.25 -21.83 4.75
N SER A 6 32.99 -21.39 4.65
CA SER A 6 32.55 -20.52 3.57
C SER A 6 33.20 -19.14 3.69
N LYS A 7 33.82 -18.68 2.60
CA LYS A 7 34.33 -17.31 2.44
C LYS A 7 33.20 -16.28 2.29
N TYR A 8 31.96 -16.74 2.08
CA TYR A 8 30.76 -15.93 1.87
C TYR A 8 29.63 -16.34 2.84
N GLY A 9 28.58 -15.53 3.00
CA GLY A 9 27.38 -16.01 3.69
C GLY A 9 26.79 -17.26 3.00
N GLY A 10 26.05 -18.11 3.74
CA GLY A 10 25.53 -19.38 3.21
C GLY A 10 24.67 -19.21 1.94
N LEU A 11 23.82 -18.18 1.91
CA LEU A 11 22.99 -17.83 0.75
C LEU A 11 23.83 -17.40 -0.47
N ALA A 12 24.87 -16.59 -0.25
CA ALA A 12 25.74 -16.14 -1.34
C ALA A 12 26.57 -17.28 -1.93
N GLN A 13 27.01 -18.23 -1.10
CA GLN A 13 27.71 -19.42 -1.59
C GLN A 13 26.79 -20.30 -2.46
N GLN A 14 25.52 -20.46 -2.05
CA GLN A 14 24.54 -21.23 -2.79
C GLN A 14 24.20 -20.59 -4.15
N LEU A 15 24.08 -19.27 -4.22
CA LEU A 15 23.86 -18.57 -5.49
C LEU A 15 25.04 -18.70 -6.47
N ILE A 16 26.26 -18.80 -5.95
CA ILE A 16 27.45 -19.06 -6.78
C ILE A 16 27.48 -20.52 -7.23
N SER A 17 27.17 -21.49 -6.35
CA SER A 17 27.21 -22.91 -6.69
C SER A 17 26.22 -23.27 -7.79
N ASP A 18 25.07 -22.62 -7.77
CA ASP A 18 23.98 -22.88 -8.72
C ASP A 18 24.16 -22.08 -10.03
N GLY A 19 25.24 -21.28 -10.12
CA GLY A 19 25.64 -20.57 -11.33
C GLY A 19 24.81 -19.32 -11.64
N VAL A 20 23.97 -18.87 -10.70
CA VAL A 20 23.11 -17.68 -10.88
C VAL A 20 23.96 -16.40 -10.96
N VAL A 21 25.01 -16.32 -10.12
CA VAL A 21 25.89 -15.15 -10.06
C VAL A 21 27.35 -15.60 -10.04
N SER A 22 28.21 -14.90 -10.79
CA SER A 22 29.65 -15.16 -10.76
C SER A 22 30.28 -14.75 -9.43
N GLU A 23 31.36 -15.41 -9.00
CA GLU A 23 32.04 -15.06 -7.73
C GLU A 23 32.53 -13.60 -7.73
N ALA A 24 32.96 -13.07 -8.89
CA ALA A 24 33.38 -11.69 -9.04
C ALA A 24 32.21 -10.73 -8.80
N ASN A 25 31.07 -10.95 -9.45
CA ASN A 25 29.89 -10.11 -9.29
C ASN A 25 29.31 -10.22 -7.88
N MET A 26 29.41 -11.39 -7.23
CA MET A 26 28.89 -11.59 -5.88
C MET A 26 29.65 -10.79 -4.83
N LYS A 27 30.98 -10.66 -4.96
CA LYS A 27 31.78 -9.80 -4.06
C LYS A 27 31.37 -8.34 -4.19
N THR A 28 31.28 -7.85 -5.42
CA THR A 28 30.89 -6.47 -5.70
C THR A 28 29.49 -6.20 -5.15
N ALA A 29 28.54 -7.10 -5.41
CA ALA A 29 27.18 -7.00 -4.91
C ALA A 29 27.10 -6.97 -3.37
N GLN A 30 27.91 -7.77 -2.68
CA GLN A 30 27.96 -7.73 -1.20
C GLN A 30 28.47 -6.40 -0.67
N ILE A 31 29.52 -5.83 -1.29
CA ILE A 31 30.09 -4.55 -0.85
C ILE A 31 29.07 -3.43 -1.13
N GLU A 32 28.55 -3.35 -2.35
CA GLU A 32 27.64 -2.28 -2.75
C GLU A 32 26.29 -2.35 -2.02
N SER A 33 25.73 -3.55 -1.79
CA SER A 33 24.49 -3.70 -1.01
C SER A 33 24.67 -3.24 0.45
N GLN A 34 25.81 -3.52 1.07
CA GLN A 34 26.12 -3.03 2.42
C GLN A 34 26.29 -1.51 2.44
N GLU A 35 26.97 -0.92 1.45
CA GLU A 35 27.13 0.53 1.34
C GLU A 35 25.77 1.23 1.17
N GLN A 36 24.89 0.66 0.34
CA GLN A 36 23.56 1.18 0.09
C GLN A 36 22.55 0.84 1.21
N LYS A 37 22.93 -0.03 2.15
CA LYS A 37 22.08 -0.57 3.23
C LYS A 37 20.82 -1.27 2.70
N ILE A 38 20.95 -1.93 1.55
CA ILE A 38 19.89 -2.71 0.91
C ILE A 38 20.22 -4.20 1.11
N GLY A 39 19.18 -5.05 1.18
CA GLY A 39 19.38 -6.50 1.20
C GLY A 39 20.08 -7.02 -0.06
N LEU A 40 20.77 -8.16 0.05
CA LEU A 40 21.52 -8.74 -1.06
C LEU A 40 20.60 -9.13 -2.23
N VAL A 41 19.45 -9.73 -1.91
CA VAL A 41 18.47 -10.20 -2.89
C VAL A 41 17.87 -9.04 -3.71
N PRO A 42 17.32 -7.97 -3.08
CA PRO A 42 16.88 -6.78 -3.81
C PRO A 42 17.95 -6.23 -4.76
N TYR A 43 19.20 -6.10 -4.28
CA TYR A 43 20.29 -5.55 -5.08
C TYR A 43 20.61 -6.43 -6.31
N LEU A 44 20.60 -7.76 -6.17
CA LEU A 44 20.84 -8.69 -7.28
C LEU A 44 19.77 -8.59 -8.37
N VAL A 45 18.52 -8.45 -7.97
CA VAL A 45 17.38 -8.32 -8.89
C VAL A 45 17.40 -6.95 -9.57
N ASP A 46 17.63 -5.87 -8.82
CA ASP A 46 17.63 -4.50 -9.33
C ASP A 46 18.74 -4.27 -10.38
N ASN A 47 19.92 -4.85 -10.16
CA ASN A 47 21.04 -4.78 -11.09
C ASN A 47 20.98 -5.83 -12.21
N LYS A 48 19.87 -6.58 -12.32
CA LYS A 48 19.66 -7.64 -13.32
C LYS A 48 20.76 -8.70 -13.33
N LEU A 49 21.37 -8.93 -12.16
CA LEU A 49 22.42 -9.94 -11.96
C LEU A 49 21.81 -11.33 -11.75
N ALA A 50 20.56 -11.40 -11.31
CA ALA A 50 19.80 -12.63 -11.12
C ALA A 50 18.35 -12.45 -11.55
N ASP A 51 17.73 -13.53 -12.03
CA ASP A 51 16.30 -13.57 -12.29
C ASP A 51 15.51 -13.67 -10.98
N SER A 52 14.44 -12.86 -10.86
CA SER A 52 13.66 -12.75 -9.63
C SER A 52 12.92 -14.04 -9.29
N TYR A 53 12.40 -14.75 -10.30
CA TYR A 53 11.64 -15.98 -10.08
C TYR A 53 12.58 -17.13 -9.71
N HIS A 54 13.68 -17.29 -10.45
CA HIS A 54 14.66 -18.32 -10.16
C HIS A 54 15.27 -18.17 -8.76
N LEU A 55 15.59 -16.93 -8.36
CA LEU A 55 16.10 -16.63 -7.04
C LEU A 55 15.08 -16.98 -5.94
N ALA A 56 13.81 -16.59 -6.11
CA ALA A 56 12.74 -16.92 -5.16
C ALA A 56 12.54 -18.43 -5.00
N GLN A 57 12.62 -19.18 -6.10
CA GLN A 57 12.54 -20.65 -6.09
C GLN A 57 13.68 -21.28 -5.29
N MET A 58 14.91 -20.80 -5.47
CA MET A 58 16.07 -21.28 -4.73
C MET A 58 15.94 -21.00 -3.23
N LEU A 59 15.50 -19.79 -2.86
CA LEU A 59 15.31 -19.42 -1.45
C LEU A 59 14.22 -20.26 -0.79
N SER A 60 13.11 -20.49 -1.47
CA SER A 60 12.05 -21.37 -0.99
C SER A 60 12.59 -22.79 -0.69
N GLN A 61 13.41 -23.35 -1.58
CA GLN A 61 14.01 -24.67 -1.38
C GLN A 61 15.07 -24.69 -0.27
N ALA A 62 15.86 -23.62 -0.14
CA ALA A 62 16.94 -23.52 0.85
C ALA A 62 16.41 -23.37 2.28
N PHE A 63 15.36 -22.57 2.46
CA PHE A 63 14.82 -22.22 3.78
C PHE A 63 13.57 -23.02 4.17
N GLY A 64 12.95 -23.71 3.20
CA GLY A 64 11.75 -24.53 3.43
C GLY A 64 10.44 -23.73 3.47
N ASP A 65 10.50 -22.44 3.13
CA ASP A 65 9.34 -21.56 3.08
C ASP A 65 8.57 -21.73 1.76
N PRO A 66 7.24 -21.63 1.75
CA PRO A 66 6.45 -21.75 0.53
C PRO A 66 6.71 -20.57 -0.43
N LEU A 67 6.83 -20.88 -1.72
CA LEU A 67 6.83 -19.89 -2.80
C LEU A 67 5.38 -19.54 -3.17
N PHE A 68 5.05 -18.25 -3.25
CA PHE A 68 3.73 -17.76 -3.63
C PHE A 68 3.80 -16.70 -4.72
N ASP A 69 2.86 -16.76 -5.66
CA ASP A 69 2.70 -15.74 -6.70
C ASP A 69 1.72 -14.66 -6.24
N LEU A 70 2.22 -13.43 -6.08
CA LEU A 70 1.44 -12.28 -5.63
C LEU A 70 0.36 -11.83 -6.62
N ASP A 71 0.51 -12.14 -7.91
CA ASP A 71 -0.45 -11.75 -8.94
C ASP A 71 -1.78 -12.53 -8.81
N ALA A 72 -1.74 -13.70 -8.15
CA ALA A 72 -2.92 -14.54 -7.92
C ALA A 72 -3.80 -14.06 -6.75
N LEU A 73 -3.28 -13.19 -5.88
CA LEU A 73 -4.04 -12.63 -4.76
C LEU A 73 -4.78 -11.38 -5.24
N SER A 74 -5.90 -11.01 -4.61
CA SER A 74 -6.50 -9.67 -4.78
C SER A 74 -5.99 -8.70 -3.72
N THR A 75 -5.90 -7.43 -4.06
CA THR A 75 -5.41 -6.37 -3.15
C THR A 75 -6.36 -6.14 -1.98
N ASP A 76 -7.66 -6.41 -2.16
CA ASP A 76 -8.72 -6.18 -1.16
C ASP A 76 -8.63 -7.11 0.06
N VAL A 77 -8.00 -8.27 -0.11
CA VAL A 77 -7.83 -9.26 0.97
C VAL A 77 -6.65 -8.92 1.87
N ILE A 78 -5.79 -8.00 1.44
CA ILE A 78 -4.55 -7.66 2.13
C ILE A 78 -4.86 -6.75 3.34
N PRO A 79 -4.49 -7.16 4.57
CA PRO A 79 -4.79 -6.38 5.76
C PRO A 79 -3.88 -5.15 5.88
N LYS A 80 -4.41 -3.97 5.56
CA LYS A 80 -3.68 -2.69 5.59
C LYS A 80 -3.42 -2.16 7.01
N ASP A 81 -4.27 -2.53 7.98
CA ASP A 81 -4.25 -1.96 9.34
C ASP A 81 -3.38 -2.74 10.35
N LEU A 82 -2.85 -3.90 9.96
CA LEU A 82 -2.10 -4.76 10.89
C LEU A 82 -0.64 -4.35 11.08
N VAL A 83 -0.05 -3.70 10.08
CA VAL A 83 1.35 -3.29 10.08
C VAL A 83 1.47 -1.91 9.47
N ASP A 84 2.21 -1.03 10.13
CA ASP A 84 2.44 0.33 9.63
C ASP A 84 3.11 0.31 8.25
N GLU A 85 2.59 1.11 7.31
CA GLU A 85 3.11 1.23 5.94
C GLU A 85 4.62 1.56 5.92
N LYS A 86 5.09 2.37 6.87
CA LYS A 86 6.50 2.74 6.99
C LYS A 86 7.40 1.51 7.20
N ILE A 87 6.94 0.53 7.98
CA ILE A 87 7.66 -0.71 8.24
C ILE A 87 7.61 -1.60 7.00
N VAL A 88 6.43 -1.74 6.40
CA VAL A 88 6.23 -2.52 5.16
C VAL A 88 7.15 -2.04 4.04
N ARG A 89 7.22 -0.72 3.79
CA ARG A 89 8.09 -0.14 2.77
C ARG A 89 9.57 -0.24 3.13
N LYS A 90 9.92 0.03 4.39
CA LYS A 90 11.34 -0.02 4.84
C LYS A 90 11.93 -1.41 4.70
N PHE A 91 11.17 -2.44 5.07
CA PHE A 91 11.65 -3.82 5.06
C PHE A 91 11.24 -4.60 3.80
N ASN A 92 10.54 -3.96 2.86
CA ASN A 92 9.98 -4.59 1.66
C ASN A 92 9.27 -5.90 2.01
N ALA A 93 8.31 -5.84 2.92
CA ALA A 93 7.69 -7.00 3.52
C ALA A 93 6.17 -6.78 3.66
N LEU A 94 5.38 -7.55 2.90
CA LEU A 94 3.96 -7.31 2.72
C LEU A 94 3.13 -8.33 3.53
N PRO A 95 2.33 -7.90 4.51
CA PRO A 95 1.37 -8.79 5.16
C PRO A 95 0.33 -9.27 4.14
N LEU A 96 0.08 -10.57 4.03
CA LEU A 96 -0.88 -11.12 3.06
C LEU A 96 -2.23 -11.40 3.70
N PHE A 97 -2.25 -12.14 4.80
CA PHE A 97 -3.46 -12.47 5.53
C PHE A 97 -3.14 -12.90 6.96
N LYS A 98 -4.15 -12.80 7.84
CA LYS A 98 -4.08 -13.20 9.23
C LYS A 98 -4.95 -14.43 9.46
N ARG A 99 -4.42 -15.42 10.18
CA ARG A 99 -5.19 -16.58 10.64
C ARG A 99 -4.97 -16.80 12.13
N GLY A 100 -5.95 -16.42 12.95
CA GLY A 100 -5.83 -16.47 14.41
C GLY A 100 -4.70 -15.56 14.92
N GLN A 101 -3.72 -16.14 15.60
CA GLN A 101 -2.54 -15.43 16.12
C GLN A 101 -1.36 -15.37 15.13
N ARG A 102 -1.51 -15.96 13.92
CA ARG A 102 -0.45 -15.99 12.92
C ARG A 102 -0.70 -14.99 11.80
N LEU A 103 0.33 -14.26 11.42
CA LEU A 103 0.35 -13.33 10.29
C LEU A 103 1.27 -13.91 9.20
N PHE A 104 0.72 -14.11 8.02
CA PHE A 104 1.50 -14.55 6.86
C PHE A 104 2.05 -13.33 6.15
N VAL A 105 3.37 -13.27 6.00
CA VAL A 105 4.09 -12.12 5.44
C VAL A 105 4.88 -12.57 4.22
N ALA A 106 4.63 -11.89 3.10
CA ALA A 106 5.40 -12.03 1.89
C ALA A 106 6.73 -11.28 2.01
N LEU A 107 7.81 -12.02 1.79
CA LEU A 107 9.20 -11.53 1.83
C LEU A 107 9.94 -12.08 0.60
N SER A 108 10.80 -11.27 0.00
CA SER A 108 11.71 -11.75 -1.03
C SER A 108 12.94 -12.44 -0.46
N ASP A 109 13.36 -12.05 0.73
CA ASP A 109 14.52 -12.58 1.43
C ASP A 109 14.12 -13.05 2.84
N PRO A 110 13.97 -14.38 3.06
CA PRO A 110 13.61 -14.93 4.37
C PRO A 110 14.76 -14.87 5.38
N THR A 111 15.99 -14.53 4.96
CA THR A 111 17.14 -14.43 5.89
C THR A 111 17.14 -13.16 6.72
N ARG A 112 16.29 -12.18 6.37
CA ARG A 112 16.18 -10.90 7.04
C ARG A 112 15.35 -11.02 8.31
N VAL A 113 15.96 -11.59 9.34
CA VAL A 113 15.36 -11.73 10.68
C VAL A 113 14.96 -10.38 11.27
N ASP A 114 15.71 -9.31 10.95
CA ASP A 114 15.38 -7.94 11.33
C ASP A 114 14.01 -7.48 10.81
N ALA A 115 13.63 -7.88 9.59
CA ALA A 115 12.31 -7.60 9.03
C ALA A 115 11.21 -8.35 9.77
N ILE A 116 11.44 -9.64 10.03
CA ILE A 116 10.50 -10.53 10.71
C ILE A 116 10.24 -10.00 12.13
N ASP A 117 11.30 -9.67 12.88
CA ASP A 117 11.22 -9.15 14.25
C ASP A 117 10.51 -7.80 14.31
N ALA A 118 10.80 -6.88 13.37
CA ALA A 118 10.16 -5.57 13.34
C ALA A 118 8.64 -5.68 13.10
N ILE A 119 8.23 -6.57 12.20
CA ILE A 119 6.81 -6.81 11.89
C ILE A 119 6.12 -7.56 13.03
N ALA A 120 6.79 -8.56 13.62
CA ALA A 120 6.31 -9.27 14.79
C ALA A 120 6.06 -8.31 15.97
N PHE A 121 6.99 -7.38 16.21
CA PHE A 121 6.89 -6.40 17.29
C PHE A 121 5.75 -5.41 17.07
N ASN A 122 5.60 -4.90 15.83
CA ASN A 122 4.54 -3.96 15.49
C ASN A 122 3.15 -4.61 15.54
N SER A 123 2.99 -5.78 14.92
CA SER A 123 1.71 -6.48 14.84
C SER A 123 1.33 -7.25 16.12
N ARG A 124 2.31 -7.60 16.97
CA ARG A 124 2.17 -8.50 18.13
C ARG A 124 1.63 -9.89 17.75
N LEU A 125 1.89 -10.33 16.53
CA LEU A 125 1.48 -11.63 15.99
C LEU A 125 2.70 -12.52 15.73
N SER A 126 2.48 -13.83 15.69
CA SER A 126 3.50 -14.77 15.21
C SER A 126 3.60 -14.69 13.70
N ILE A 127 4.80 -14.50 13.17
CA ILE A 127 5.01 -14.31 11.73
C ILE A 127 5.30 -15.67 11.08
N GLU A 128 4.64 -15.93 9.95
CA GLU A 128 4.94 -17.03 9.04
C GLU A 128 5.40 -16.41 7.72
N THR A 129 6.60 -16.78 7.27
CA THR A 129 7.22 -16.23 6.06
C THR A 129 6.73 -16.97 4.82
N ILE A 130 6.47 -16.21 3.76
CA ILE A 130 6.15 -16.73 2.43
C ILE A 130 7.10 -16.06 1.47
N VAL A 131 7.85 -16.87 0.72
CA VAL A 131 8.80 -16.36 -0.27
C VAL A 131 8.04 -15.93 -1.51
N VAL A 132 8.38 -14.75 -2.02
CA VAL A 132 7.77 -14.17 -3.22
C VAL A 132 8.83 -13.55 -4.11
N GLU A 133 8.47 -13.30 -5.37
CA GLU A 133 9.34 -12.57 -6.30
C GLU A 133 9.52 -11.11 -5.88
N GLU A 134 10.76 -10.65 -5.80
CA GLU A 134 11.12 -9.27 -5.43
C GLU A 134 10.45 -8.23 -6.35
N ASN A 135 10.46 -8.48 -7.66
CA ASN A 135 9.86 -7.56 -8.64
C ASN A 135 8.34 -7.40 -8.43
N LYS A 136 7.65 -8.50 -8.13
CA LYS A 136 6.21 -8.48 -7.86
C LYS A 136 5.92 -7.86 -6.50
N LEU A 137 6.74 -8.13 -5.50
CA LEU A 137 6.59 -7.59 -4.15
C LEU A 137 6.63 -6.07 -4.13
N LYS A 138 7.63 -5.45 -4.78
CA LYS A 138 7.74 -3.98 -4.88
C LYS A 138 6.50 -3.36 -5.54
N LYS A 139 6.12 -3.89 -6.71
CA LYS A 139 4.92 -3.45 -7.44
C LYS A 139 3.65 -3.61 -6.61
N ARG A 140 3.56 -4.69 -5.84
CA ARG A 140 2.39 -5.00 -5.04
C ARG A 140 2.27 -4.08 -3.83
N ILE A 141 3.37 -3.81 -3.14
CA ILE A 141 3.40 -2.82 -2.05
C ILE A 141 2.99 -1.46 -2.60
N GLU A 142 3.49 -1.06 -3.77
CA GLU A 142 3.03 0.16 -4.41
C GLU A 142 1.52 0.11 -4.65
N SER A 143 0.99 -0.90 -5.35
CA SER A 143 -0.46 -1.02 -5.63
C SER A 143 -1.35 -1.02 -4.38
N VAL A 144 -0.94 -1.69 -3.28
CA VAL A 144 -1.73 -1.77 -2.04
C VAL A 144 -1.87 -0.40 -1.36
N TYR A 145 -0.80 0.40 -1.41
CA TYR A 145 -0.71 1.68 -0.69
C TYR A 145 -0.82 2.91 -1.61
N VAL A 146 -0.92 2.73 -2.94
CA VAL A 146 -1.19 3.81 -3.91
C VAL A 146 -2.58 4.42 -3.69
N ASP A 147 -3.55 3.65 -3.21
CA ASP A 147 -4.89 4.15 -2.89
C ASP A 147 -4.93 5.13 -1.72
N THR A 148 -3.92 5.17 -0.85
CA THR A 148 -3.91 6.13 0.26
C THR A 148 -3.59 7.55 -0.23
N MET A 149 -2.87 7.69 -1.35
CA MET A 149 -2.62 8.99 -2.00
C MET A 149 -3.64 9.29 -3.10
N GLN A 150 -4.05 8.32 -3.92
CA GLN A 150 -5.03 8.56 -4.98
C GLN A 150 -6.46 8.71 -4.47
N SER A 151 -6.87 8.07 -3.37
CA SER A 151 -8.16 8.39 -2.74
C SER A 151 -8.20 9.79 -2.13
N PHE A 152 -7.03 10.41 -1.93
CA PHE A 152 -6.92 11.80 -1.48
C PHE A 152 -6.73 12.79 -2.64
N ASP A 153 -6.23 12.36 -3.81
CA ASP A 153 -5.91 13.22 -4.96
C ASP A 153 -6.87 13.07 -6.15
N SER A 154 -7.61 11.96 -6.28
CA SER A 154 -8.72 11.83 -7.25
C SER A 154 -9.96 12.66 -6.88
N PHE A 155 -10.02 13.25 -5.68
CA PHE A 155 -10.95 14.35 -5.39
C PHE A 155 -10.46 15.71 -5.89
N SER A 156 -9.25 15.77 -6.44
CA SER A 156 -8.64 16.97 -7.00
C SER A 156 -8.88 17.02 -8.52
N ASP A 157 -9.81 17.89 -8.89
CA ASP A 157 -9.91 18.58 -10.19
C ASP A 157 -10.43 17.89 -11.46
N SER A 158 -10.57 16.57 -11.57
CA SER A 158 -10.96 15.97 -12.89
C SER A 158 -12.42 15.54 -13.06
N ASP A 159 -13.15 15.16 -12.02
CA ASP A 159 -14.52 14.60 -12.16
C ASP A 159 -15.66 15.56 -11.78
N LEU A 160 -15.38 16.86 -11.65
CA LEU A 160 -16.41 17.89 -11.36
C LEU A 160 -16.78 18.76 -12.56
N ASN A 161 -16.52 18.29 -13.79
CA ASN A 161 -17.14 18.86 -14.99
C ASN A 161 -18.23 17.93 -15.55
N VAL A 162 -19.14 17.47 -14.68
CA VAL A 162 -20.45 17.01 -15.17
C VAL A 162 -21.27 18.28 -15.43
N GLY A 163 -21.16 18.78 -16.66
CA GLY A 163 -22.08 19.75 -17.20
C GLY A 163 -23.48 19.13 -17.18
N PHE A 164 -24.36 19.68 -16.34
CA PHE A 164 -25.79 19.40 -16.42
C PHE A 164 -26.31 20.15 -17.66
N GLU A 165 -26.28 19.48 -18.83
CA GLU A 165 -27.10 19.90 -19.96
C GLU A 165 -28.55 19.50 -19.68
N ASP A 166 -29.39 20.52 -19.75
CA ASP A 166 -30.85 20.48 -19.68
C ASP A 166 -31.37 19.80 -20.97
N GLY A 167 -32.24 18.79 -20.86
CA GLY A 167 -32.78 18.09 -22.02
C GLY A 167 -33.86 17.07 -21.68
N ASP A 168 -35.09 17.41 -22.06
CA ASP A 168 -36.34 16.64 -21.98
C ASP A 168 -36.31 15.25 -22.67
N ASP A 169 -37.13 14.36 -22.12
CA ASP A 169 -37.88 13.21 -22.67
C ASP A 169 -37.24 12.06 -23.50
N ASP A 170 -37.61 10.86 -23.02
CA ASP A 170 -37.98 9.60 -23.68
C ASP A 170 -36.97 8.66 -24.40
N GLN A 171 -37.00 7.42 -23.89
CA GLN A 171 -36.91 6.09 -24.54
C GLN A 171 -35.58 5.54 -25.14
N ASP A 172 -35.11 4.49 -24.43
CA ASP A 172 -34.86 3.10 -24.90
C ASP A 172 -33.43 2.54 -25.04
N GLU A 173 -33.32 1.29 -24.55
CA GLU A 173 -32.32 0.21 -24.62
C GLU A 173 -30.79 0.42 -24.50
N GLY A 174 -30.16 -0.43 -23.66
CA GLY A 174 -28.93 -1.12 -24.09
C GLY A 174 -27.72 -1.13 -23.12
N THR A 175 -27.69 -2.12 -22.22
CA THR A 175 -26.48 -2.88 -21.80
C THR A 175 -25.25 -2.13 -21.25
N THR A 176 -25.05 -2.21 -19.92
CA THR A 176 -23.98 -3.01 -19.28
C THR A 176 -24.04 -2.75 -17.78
N LYS A 177 -24.53 -3.75 -17.03
CA LYS A 177 -24.49 -3.76 -15.57
C LYS A 177 -23.11 -4.23 -15.12
N LEU A 178 -22.32 -3.30 -14.60
CA LEU A 178 -21.30 -3.55 -13.58
C LEU A 178 -21.54 -2.54 -12.46
N ASN A 179 -22.47 -2.91 -11.58
CA ASN A 179 -22.69 -2.21 -10.32
C ASN A 179 -21.55 -2.56 -9.37
N ASP A 180 -20.70 -1.59 -9.04
CA ASP A 180 -20.36 -1.31 -7.64
C ASP A 180 -20.00 0.16 -7.40
N GLY A 181 -20.63 1.05 -8.16
CA GLY A 181 -20.71 2.47 -7.81
C GLY A 181 -21.86 2.64 -6.82
N VAL A 182 -21.57 2.55 -5.52
CA VAL A 182 -22.50 3.10 -4.54
C VAL A 182 -22.69 4.57 -4.92
N ASP A 183 -23.90 4.92 -5.37
CA ASP A 183 -24.35 6.28 -5.59
C ASP A 183 -24.29 7.02 -4.25
N GLU A 184 -23.08 7.42 -3.87
CA GLU A 184 -22.80 8.04 -2.59
C GLU A 184 -23.53 9.38 -2.59
N ALA A 185 -24.55 9.49 -1.75
CA ALA A 185 -25.44 10.65 -1.72
C ALA A 185 -24.59 11.94 -1.66
N PRO A 186 -24.94 13.02 -2.41
CA PRO A 186 -24.12 14.23 -2.52
C PRO A 186 -23.70 14.84 -1.17
N VAL A 187 -24.50 14.61 -0.13
CA VAL A 187 -24.23 15.03 1.25
C VAL A 187 -23.01 14.30 1.83
N VAL A 188 -22.86 13.01 1.58
CA VAL A 188 -21.75 12.19 2.08
C VAL A 188 -20.45 12.63 1.41
N LYS A 189 -20.46 12.85 0.09
CA LYS A 189 -19.33 13.41 -0.66
C LYS A 189 -18.88 14.78 -0.12
N PHE A 190 -19.84 15.63 0.28
CA PHE A 190 -19.54 16.93 0.89
C PHE A 190 -18.87 16.80 2.27
N VAL A 191 -19.36 15.89 3.12
CA VAL A 191 -18.77 15.63 4.43
C VAL A 191 -17.38 15.02 4.30
N ASN A 192 -17.17 14.10 3.36
CA ASN A 192 -15.85 13.50 3.12
C ASN A 192 -14.83 14.56 2.68
N LYS A 193 -15.22 15.48 1.77
CA LYS A 193 -14.36 16.60 1.36
C LYS A 193 -13.98 17.52 2.52
N MET A 194 -14.90 17.77 3.45
CA MET A 194 -14.65 18.57 4.65
C MET A 194 -13.53 18.00 5.52
N LEU A 195 -13.58 16.68 5.72
CA LEU A 195 -12.63 15.98 6.55
C LEU A 195 -11.24 15.97 5.89
N VAL A 196 -11.21 15.79 4.58
CA VAL A 196 -9.98 15.88 3.76
C VAL A 196 -9.35 17.27 3.88
N ASP A 197 -10.13 18.34 3.71
CA ASP A 197 -9.64 19.72 3.82
C ASP A 197 -9.16 20.03 5.25
N ALA A 198 -9.87 19.55 6.27
CA ALA A 198 -9.47 19.72 7.67
C ALA A 198 -8.11 19.05 7.95
N ILE A 199 -7.88 17.83 7.44
CA ILE A 199 -6.61 17.11 7.59
C ILE A 199 -5.49 17.82 6.83
N ARG A 200 -5.72 18.22 5.58
CA ARG A 200 -4.73 18.95 4.76
C ARG A 200 -4.30 20.27 5.41
N MET A 201 -5.24 20.96 6.06
CA MET A 201 -4.99 22.21 6.77
C MET A 201 -4.43 22.00 8.20
N GLY A 202 -4.26 20.75 8.67
CA GLY A 202 -3.78 20.47 10.02
C GLY A 202 -4.75 20.93 11.12
N ALA A 203 -6.06 20.90 10.85
CA ALA A 203 -7.06 21.33 11.81
C ALA A 203 -7.17 20.34 12.99
N SER A 204 -7.16 20.86 14.22
CA SER A 204 -7.37 20.07 15.44
C SER A 204 -8.84 19.83 15.75
N ASP A 205 -9.70 20.77 15.36
CA ASP A 205 -11.13 20.75 15.68
C ASP A 205 -11.99 21.20 14.50
N LEU A 206 -13.13 20.53 14.34
CA LEU A 206 -14.15 20.83 13.35
C LEU A 206 -15.43 21.29 14.06
N HIS A 207 -15.80 22.55 13.88
CA HIS A 207 -16.98 23.13 14.52
C HIS A 207 -18.12 23.31 13.52
N PHE A 208 -19.28 22.74 13.86
CA PHE A 208 -20.53 22.88 13.13
C PHE A 208 -21.45 23.88 13.82
N GLU A 209 -21.87 24.91 13.09
CA GLU A 209 -22.74 25.97 13.60
C GLU A 209 -24.04 26.02 12.78
N PRO A 210 -25.05 25.23 13.17
CA PRO A 210 -26.37 25.31 12.58
C PRO A 210 -27.10 26.55 13.12
N TYR A 211 -27.52 27.44 12.22
CA TYR A 211 -28.47 28.52 12.48
C TYR A 211 -29.80 28.22 11.79
N GLU A 212 -30.87 28.89 12.20
CA GLU A 212 -32.23 28.70 11.65
C GLU A 212 -32.33 28.76 10.12
N LYS A 213 -31.45 29.55 9.47
CA LYS A 213 -31.44 29.76 8.01
C LYS A 213 -30.09 29.55 7.34
N SER A 214 -29.06 29.16 8.09
CA SER A 214 -27.71 29.02 7.53
C SER A 214 -26.88 28.01 8.29
N PHE A 215 -26.05 27.25 7.59
CA PHE A 215 -25.10 26.33 8.17
C PHE A 215 -23.68 26.83 7.93
N ARG A 216 -22.85 26.86 8.97
CA ARG A 216 -21.44 27.26 8.86
C ARG A 216 -20.53 26.22 9.49
N VAL A 217 -19.39 26.03 8.86
CA VAL A 217 -18.33 25.14 9.34
C VAL A 217 -17.05 25.96 9.56
N ARG A 218 -16.40 25.75 10.70
CA ARG A 218 -15.13 26.38 11.05
C ARG A 218 -14.10 25.32 11.43
N PHE A 219 -12.86 25.50 10.96
CA PHE A 219 -11.71 24.69 11.32
C PHE A 219 -10.89 25.42 12.38
N ARG A 220 -10.36 24.69 13.37
CA ARG A 220 -9.34 25.22 14.27
C ARG A 220 -7.98 24.75 13.78
N VAL A 221 -7.22 25.65 13.17
CA VAL A 221 -5.86 25.38 12.69
C VAL A 221 -4.91 26.19 13.57
N ASP A 222 -3.94 25.52 14.21
CA ASP A 222 -2.95 26.15 15.08
C ASP A 222 -3.55 27.12 16.13
N GLY A 223 -4.71 26.76 16.67
CA GLY A 223 -5.42 27.53 17.70
C GLY A 223 -6.31 28.67 17.18
N VAL A 224 -6.31 28.96 15.87
CA VAL A 224 -7.12 30.00 15.25
C VAL A 224 -8.32 29.39 14.53
N MET A 225 -9.51 29.98 14.73
CA MET A 225 -10.71 29.57 14.00
C MET A 225 -10.76 30.20 12.61
N GLN A 226 -10.77 29.35 11.59
CA GLN A 226 -10.90 29.73 10.19
C GLN A 226 -12.20 29.19 9.60
N ARG A 227 -12.86 29.96 8.74
CA ARG A 227 -14.08 29.51 8.05
C ARG A 227 -13.68 28.65 6.86
N TRP A 228 -14.32 27.49 6.69
CA TRP A 228 -14.11 26.67 5.51
C TRP A 228 -14.76 27.36 4.28
N PRO A 229 -14.01 27.68 3.20
CA PRO A 229 -14.56 28.32 2.01
C PRO A 229 -15.57 27.42 1.29
N VAL A 230 -16.86 27.71 1.48
CA VAL A 230 -17.93 27.13 0.67
C VAL A 230 -17.94 27.85 -0.68
N ARG A 231 -17.38 27.24 -1.73
CA ARG A 231 -17.74 27.64 -3.10
C ARG A 231 -19.20 27.26 -3.28
N GLN A 232 -20.06 28.25 -3.53
CA GLN A 232 -21.51 28.10 -3.51
C GLN A 232 -21.96 26.88 -4.31
N CYS A 233 -22.41 25.85 -3.60
CA CYS A 233 -23.25 24.80 -4.16
C CYS A 233 -24.69 25.25 -3.90
N SER A 234 -25.36 25.77 -4.93
CA SER A 234 -26.67 26.42 -4.86
C SER A 234 -27.86 25.48 -4.54
N SER A 235 -27.60 24.27 -4.04
CA SER A 235 -28.63 23.24 -3.83
C SER A 235 -28.95 22.94 -2.36
N LEU A 236 -28.18 23.43 -1.39
CA LEU A 236 -28.42 23.13 0.04
C LEU A 236 -29.67 23.80 0.66
N ALA A 237 -30.48 24.53 -0.13
CA ALA A 237 -31.71 25.17 0.35
C ALA A 237 -32.94 24.23 0.43
N LYS A 238 -32.82 22.94 0.08
CA LYS A 238 -33.92 21.97 0.14
C LYS A 238 -33.60 20.76 1.03
N LEU A 239 -33.25 20.99 2.29
CA LEU A 239 -33.52 19.99 3.33
C LEU A 239 -34.67 20.51 4.20
N ARG A 240 -35.89 20.14 3.82
CA ARG A 240 -37.05 20.20 4.71
C ARG A 240 -36.93 19.00 5.63
N LEU A 241 -36.49 19.22 6.86
CA LEU A 241 -36.67 18.26 7.95
C LEU A 241 -38.18 17.98 8.06
N VAL A 242 -38.57 16.75 7.76
CA VAL A 242 -39.84 16.18 8.21
C VAL A 242 -39.64 15.70 9.64
#